data_AF-A0A1W6ZSD2-F1
#
_entry.id   AF-A0A1W6ZSD2-F1
#
_cell.length_a   1.000
_cell.length_b   1.000
_cell.length_c   1.000
_cell.angle_alpha   90.00
_cell.angle_beta   90.00
_cell.angle_gamma   90.00
#
_symmetry.space_group_name_H-M   'P 1'
#
loop_
_entity.id
_entity.type
_entity.pdbx_description
1 polymer ?
#
loop_
_entity_poly.entity_id
_entity_poly.type
_entity_poly.pdbx_seq_one_letter_code
_entity_poly.pdbx_strand_id
1 'polypeptide(L)'
;MSPRILLFFSAILTVFAAPASAAELKILTAGAMKQVVLALQPDFEKQGHKLVVDNDTAGALLKRIENGEAFDIAVVTPGVVDQLAAKGKLVSATKTNLARVAIGVMVRPGAPLPNISSVDAFKQALMDAKSVAYIDPASGGSSGIYLDKLFEKMGIADAVRAKAKLKRGGYVADLLVSGDAELGIHQISEIVPVKGVALVGPLPPEIQNYTTYAGAISSTTKDAAAAKAFIELLAGPAGGAVLREKGMDRPAL
;
A
#
# COMPACT_ATOMS: atom_id res chain seq x y z
N MET A 1 -45.26 50.43 -51.25
CA MET A 1 -44.11 50.83 -50.39
C MET A 1 -44.17 50.03 -49.12
N SER A 2 -43.29 49.04 -48.95
CA SER A 2 -43.25 48.14 -47.79
C SER A 2 -42.30 48.68 -46.72
N PRO A 3 -42.61 48.60 -45.42
CA PRO A 3 -41.60 48.69 -44.37
C PRO A 3 -41.11 47.28 -43.98
N ARG A 4 -39.79 47.17 -43.85
CA ARG A 4 -39.02 45.96 -43.58
C ARG A 4 -39.13 45.57 -42.09
N ILE A 5 -39.49 44.32 -41.81
CA ILE A 5 -39.39 43.72 -40.47
C ILE A 5 -37.94 43.24 -40.29
N LEU A 6 -37.24 43.80 -39.30
CA LEU A 6 -35.89 43.40 -38.92
C LEU A 6 -35.99 42.26 -37.88
N LEU A 7 -35.70 41.03 -38.30
CA LEU A 7 -35.63 39.86 -37.42
C LEU A 7 -34.26 39.81 -36.73
N PHE A 8 -34.23 40.02 -35.42
CA PHE A 8 -33.07 39.72 -34.57
C PHE A 8 -32.96 38.20 -34.38
N PHE A 9 -31.93 37.58 -34.95
CA PHE A 9 -31.56 36.19 -34.65
C PHE A 9 -30.73 36.17 -33.36
N SER A 10 -31.35 35.78 -32.25
CA SER A 10 -30.63 35.49 -31.01
C SER A 10 -30.01 34.08 -31.13
N ALA A 11 -28.69 34.00 -31.32
CA ALA A 11 -27.98 32.73 -31.36
C ALA A 11 -27.91 32.14 -29.94
N ILE A 12 -28.68 31.08 -29.70
CA ILE A 12 -28.59 30.27 -28.48
C ILE A 12 -27.30 29.43 -28.57
N LEU A 13 -26.33 29.75 -27.74
CA LEU A 13 -25.10 28.97 -27.59
C LEU A 13 -25.41 27.73 -26.74
N THR A 14 -25.77 26.62 -27.37
CA THR A 14 -25.95 25.33 -26.68
C THR A 14 -24.58 24.81 -26.26
N VAL A 15 -24.25 24.95 -24.98
CA VAL A 15 -23.09 24.27 -24.38
C VAL A 15 -23.42 22.77 -24.34
N PHE A 16 -22.84 22.00 -25.26
CA PHE A 16 -22.82 20.55 -25.14
C PHE A 16 -21.92 20.18 -23.97
N ALA A 17 -22.52 19.95 -22.80
CA ALA A 17 -21.84 19.22 -21.74
C ALA A 17 -21.58 17.80 -22.27
N ALA A 18 -20.32 17.49 -22.57
CA ALA A 18 -19.91 16.11 -22.82
C ALA A 18 -20.40 15.26 -21.63
N PRO A 19 -20.97 14.06 -21.86
CA PRO A 19 -21.32 13.19 -20.76
C PRO A 19 -20.04 13.00 -19.93
N ALA A 20 -20.11 13.30 -18.63
CA ALA A 20 -19.03 12.99 -17.71
C ALA A 20 -18.83 11.47 -17.79
N SER A 21 -17.84 11.04 -18.57
CA SER A 21 -17.55 9.62 -18.74
C SER A 21 -17.05 9.12 -17.40
N ALA A 22 -17.87 8.31 -16.74
CA ALA A 22 -17.51 7.63 -15.52
C ALA A 22 -16.32 6.70 -15.79
N ALA A 23 -15.10 7.18 -15.51
CA ALA A 23 -13.90 6.36 -15.66
C ALA A 23 -13.93 5.18 -14.68
N GLU A 24 -13.73 3.96 -15.19
CA GLU A 24 -13.42 2.80 -14.37
C GLU A 24 -11.90 2.64 -14.34
N LEU A 25 -11.30 2.93 -13.18
CA LEU A 25 -9.86 2.83 -12.98
C LEU A 25 -9.52 1.54 -12.24
N LYS A 26 -8.47 0.87 -12.69
CA LYS A 26 -7.86 -0.24 -11.96
C LYS A 26 -6.60 0.21 -11.23
N ILE A 27 -6.57 -0.02 -9.92
CA ILE A 27 -5.40 0.23 -9.08
C ILE A 27 -4.77 -1.09 -8.63
N LEU A 28 -3.46 -1.20 -8.85
CA LEU A 28 -2.60 -2.25 -8.32
C LEU A 28 -1.84 -1.69 -7.11
N THR A 29 -2.19 -2.11 -5.90
CA THR A 29 -1.63 -1.57 -4.66
C THR A 29 -0.89 -2.62 -3.83
N ALA A 30 0.28 -2.28 -3.31
CA ALA A 30 0.95 -3.10 -2.32
C ALA A 30 0.05 -3.29 -1.08
N GLY A 31 0.12 -4.46 -0.44
CA GLY A 31 -0.73 -4.85 0.69
C GLY A 31 -0.86 -3.77 1.78
N ALA A 32 0.26 -3.17 2.16
CA ALA A 32 0.35 -2.09 3.14
C ALA A 32 -0.54 -0.87 2.90
N MET A 33 -0.81 -0.54 1.62
CA MET A 33 -1.63 0.60 1.22
C MET A 33 -3.09 0.21 0.91
N LYS A 34 -3.42 -1.09 0.87
CA LYS A 34 -4.75 -1.60 0.50
C LYS A 34 -5.86 -0.95 1.33
N GLN A 35 -5.73 -0.95 2.66
CA GLN A 35 -6.77 -0.43 3.54
C GLN A 35 -6.92 1.10 3.45
N VAL A 36 -5.88 1.80 3.03
CA VAL A 36 -5.94 3.24 2.77
C VAL A 36 -6.71 3.52 1.48
N VAL A 37 -6.40 2.76 0.42
CA VAL A 37 -7.10 2.83 -0.87
C VAL A 37 -8.59 2.51 -0.71
N LEU A 38 -8.92 1.41 -0.02
CA LEU A 38 -10.31 0.99 0.20
C LEU A 38 -11.11 2.00 1.05
N ALA A 39 -10.48 2.64 2.03
CA ALA A 39 -11.15 3.64 2.85
C ALA A 39 -11.50 4.91 2.08
N LEU A 40 -10.71 5.28 1.06
CA LEU A 40 -10.94 6.46 0.22
C LEU A 40 -11.70 6.16 -1.08
N GLN A 41 -11.87 4.89 -1.43
CA GLN A 41 -12.63 4.48 -2.61
C GLN A 41 -14.05 5.07 -2.64
N PRO A 42 -14.86 5.03 -1.57
CA PRO A 42 -16.22 5.60 -1.61
C PRO A 42 -16.25 7.10 -1.93
N ASP A 43 -15.26 7.87 -1.49
CA ASP A 43 -15.20 9.31 -1.75
C ASP A 43 -14.78 9.63 -3.19
N PHE A 44 -13.98 8.75 -3.80
CA PHE A 44 -13.69 8.80 -5.21
C PHE A 44 -14.90 8.39 -6.07
N GLU A 45 -15.64 7.36 -5.66
CA GLU A 45 -16.79 6.87 -6.42
C GLU A 45 -18.01 7.81 -6.38
N LYS A 46 -18.18 8.58 -5.29
CA LYS A 46 -19.16 9.68 -5.23
C LYS A 46 -18.94 10.76 -6.29
N GLN A 47 -17.73 10.88 -6.85
CA GLN A 47 -17.41 11.83 -7.91
C GLN A 47 -17.79 11.30 -9.31
N GLY A 48 -18.38 10.10 -9.38
CA GLY A 48 -18.82 9.47 -10.62
C GLY A 48 -17.79 8.54 -11.27
N HIS A 49 -16.66 8.31 -10.62
CA HIS A 49 -15.68 7.31 -11.05
C HIS A 49 -15.99 5.93 -10.43
N LYS A 50 -15.35 4.88 -10.94
CA LYS A 50 -15.34 3.54 -10.34
C LYS A 50 -13.89 3.11 -10.10
N LEU A 51 -13.62 2.48 -8.96
CA LEU A 51 -12.28 2.00 -8.65
C LEU A 51 -12.27 0.48 -8.45
N VAL A 52 -11.52 -0.23 -9.28
CA VAL A 52 -11.25 -1.65 -9.12
C VAL A 52 -9.91 -1.80 -8.41
N VAL A 53 -9.95 -2.28 -7.16
CA VAL A 53 -8.77 -2.41 -6.30
C VAL A 53 -8.29 -3.86 -6.30
N ASP A 54 -7.04 -4.07 -6.73
CA ASP A 54 -6.35 -5.34 -6.58
C ASP A 54 -5.00 -5.12 -5.88
N ASN A 55 -4.58 -6.11 -5.08
CA ASN A 55 -3.42 -5.97 -4.22
C ASN A 55 -2.56 -7.23 -4.19
N ASP A 56 -1.26 -7.02 -3.99
CA ASP A 56 -0.28 -8.10 -3.81
C ASP A 56 0.96 -7.56 -3.08
N THR A 57 2.04 -8.33 -3.00
CA THR A 57 3.36 -7.80 -2.62
C THR A 57 3.89 -6.86 -3.71
N ALA A 58 4.75 -5.90 -3.34
CA ALA A 58 5.34 -4.99 -4.32
C ALA A 58 6.13 -5.73 -5.42
N GLY A 59 6.85 -6.80 -5.07
CA GLY A 59 7.56 -7.63 -6.04
C GLY A 59 6.65 -8.47 -6.95
N ALA A 60 5.50 -8.94 -6.44
CA ALA A 60 4.52 -9.63 -7.28
C ALA A 60 3.82 -8.66 -8.24
N LEU A 61 3.45 -7.46 -7.78
CA LEU A 61 2.89 -6.40 -8.63
C LEU A 61 3.86 -5.97 -9.72
N LEU A 62 5.15 -5.83 -9.40
CA LEU A 62 6.21 -5.58 -10.39
C LEU A 62 6.17 -6.63 -11.52
N LYS A 63 6.20 -7.92 -11.18
CA LYS A 63 6.15 -9.02 -12.16
C LYS A 63 4.88 -8.98 -13.01
N ARG A 64 3.73 -8.76 -12.37
CA ARG A 64 2.43 -8.66 -13.03
C ARG A 64 2.40 -7.53 -14.07
N ILE A 65 2.90 -6.35 -13.70
CA ILE A 65 2.99 -5.19 -14.60
C ILE A 65 3.99 -5.44 -15.74
N GLU A 66 5.15 -6.04 -15.44
CA GLU A 66 6.13 -6.41 -16.46
C GLU A 66 5.56 -7.41 -17.47
N ASN A 67 4.72 -8.34 -17.00
CA ASN A 67 4.00 -9.32 -17.81
C ASN A 67 2.80 -8.74 -18.57
N GLY A 68 2.56 -7.42 -18.49
CA GLY A 68 1.57 -6.73 -19.32
C GLY A 68 0.15 -6.71 -18.76
N GLU A 69 -0.03 -6.95 -17.46
CA GLU A 69 -1.33 -6.72 -16.84
C GLU A 69 -1.77 -5.26 -17.03
N ALA A 70 -3.02 -5.04 -17.46
CA ALA A 70 -3.60 -3.71 -17.60
C ALA A 70 -3.98 -3.11 -16.24
N PHE A 71 -3.68 -1.83 -16.05
CA PHE A 71 -3.96 -1.02 -14.86
C PHE A 71 -3.84 0.47 -15.19
N ASP A 72 -4.33 1.32 -14.29
CA ASP A 72 -4.29 2.78 -14.40
C ASP A 72 -3.37 3.41 -13.35
N ILE A 73 -3.35 2.84 -12.14
CA ILE A 73 -2.55 3.34 -11.02
C ILE A 73 -1.77 2.18 -10.39
N ALA A 74 -0.49 2.39 -10.13
CA ALA A 74 0.30 1.50 -9.29
C ALA A 74 0.67 2.21 -7.99
N VAL A 75 0.45 1.57 -6.84
CA VAL A 75 0.91 2.02 -5.52
C VAL A 75 1.89 1.00 -4.97
N VAL A 76 3.17 1.28 -5.11
CA VAL A 76 4.28 0.35 -4.81
C VAL A 76 5.45 1.13 -4.18
N THR A 77 6.59 0.50 -3.92
CA THR A 77 7.75 1.23 -3.39
C THR A 77 8.33 2.17 -4.47
N PRO A 78 8.95 3.31 -4.09
CA PRO A 78 9.56 4.24 -5.05
C PRO A 78 10.54 3.56 -6.03
N GLY A 79 11.36 2.62 -5.54
CA GLY A 79 12.28 1.87 -6.40
C GLY A 79 11.58 1.01 -7.46
N VAL A 80 10.41 0.41 -7.13
CA VAL A 80 9.59 -0.32 -8.11
C VAL A 80 8.95 0.65 -9.10
N VAL A 81 8.49 1.83 -8.65
CA VAL A 81 8.01 2.87 -9.57
C VAL A 81 9.10 3.27 -10.55
N ASP A 82 10.31 3.54 -10.06
CA ASP A 82 11.44 3.97 -10.88
C ASP A 82 11.85 2.88 -11.90
N GLN A 83 11.88 1.61 -11.47
CA GLN A 83 12.13 0.47 -12.36
C GLN A 83 11.08 0.36 -13.47
N LEU A 84 9.80 0.48 -13.13
CA LEU A 84 8.70 0.38 -14.10
C LEU A 84 8.65 1.60 -15.04
N ALA A 85 8.97 2.79 -14.55
CA ALA A 85 9.06 4.01 -15.35
C ALA A 85 10.22 3.93 -16.35
N ALA A 86 11.39 3.42 -15.94
CA ALA A 86 12.52 3.16 -16.85
C ALA A 86 12.17 2.17 -17.98
N LYS A 87 11.18 1.30 -17.75
CA LYS A 87 10.64 0.36 -18.75
C LYS A 87 9.45 0.92 -19.54
N GLY A 88 9.11 2.20 -19.36
CA GLY A 88 7.99 2.86 -20.02
C GLY A 88 6.61 2.36 -19.60
N LYS A 89 6.50 1.66 -18.45
CA LYS A 89 5.22 1.13 -17.92
C LYS A 89 4.47 2.15 -17.04
N LEU A 90 5.20 3.10 -16.45
CA LEU A 90 4.66 4.18 -15.63
C LEU A 90 5.15 5.53 -16.13
N VAL A 91 4.34 6.57 -15.94
CA VAL A 91 4.73 7.96 -16.25
C VAL A 91 5.53 8.52 -15.08
N SER A 92 6.86 8.60 -15.22
CA SER A 92 7.79 9.01 -14.14
C SER A 92 7.39 10.32 -13.44
N ALA A 93 6.95 11.32 -14.21
CA ALA A 93 6.55 12.64 -13.69
C ALA A 93 5.32 12.61 -12.75
N THR A 94 4.61 11.49 -12.69
CA THR A 94 3.43 11.32 -11.83
C THR A 94 3.76 10.66 -10.49
N LYS A 95 5.01 10.23 -10.28
CA LYS A 95 5.45 9.60 -9.04
C LYS A 95 5.22 10.53 -7.85
N THR A 96 4.38 10.09 -6.92
CA THR A 96 4.05 10.83 -5.70
C THR A 96 4.28 9.93 -4.50
N ASN A 97 5.16 10.31 -3.58
CA ASN A 97 5.29 9.61 -2.30
C ASN A 97 4.00 9.82 -1.49
N LEU A 98 3.40 8.73 -1.03
CA LEU A 98 2.07 8.75 -0.38
C LEU A 98 2.17 8.53 1.11
N ALA A 99 3.03 7.58 1.53
CA ALA A 99 3.08 7.12 2.91
C ALA A 99 4.44 6.55 3.26
N ARG A 100 4.73 6.51 4.57
CA ARG A 100 5.75 5.62 5.14
C ARG A 100 5.14 4.78 6.25
N VAL A 101 5.66 3.58 6.47
CA VAL A 101 5.18 2.68 7.51
C VAL A 101 6.32 1.93 8.17
N ALA A 102 6.23 1.82 9.50
CA ALA A 102 7.15 1.07 10.32
C ALA A 102 6.81 -0.42 10.35
N ILE A 103 7.81 -1.24 10.67
CA ILE A 103 7.64 -2.65 11.00
C ILE A 103 7.35 -2.77 12.50
N GLY A 104 6.41 -3.64 12.86
CA GLY A 104 6.01 -3.91 14.23
C GLY A 104 5.89 -5.40 14.52
N VAL A 105 5.82 -5.70 15.81
CA VAL A 105 5.64 -7.05 16.36
C VAL A 105 4.21 -7.20 16.86
N MET A 106 3.60 -8.34 16.60
CA MET A 106 2.26 -8.69 17.06
C MET A 106 2.24 -10.05 17.74
N VAL A 107 1.26 -10.22 18.61
CA VAL A 107 0.91 -11.49 19.28
C VAL A 107 -0.61 -11.68 19.25
N ARG A 108 -1.11 -12.85 19.68
CA ARG A 108 -2.54 -13.01 19.94
C ARG A 108 -3.00 -12.15 21.14
N PRO A 109 -4.27 -11.69 21.16
CA PRO A 109 -4.82 -11.03 22.33
C PRO A 109 -4.69 -11.89 23.59
N GLY A 110 -4.28 -11.27 24.69
CA GLY A 110 -4.09 -11.94 25.99
C GLY A 110 -2.80 -12.76 26.11
N ALA A 111 -2.01 -12.91 25.04
CA ALA A 111 -0.67 -13.49 25.14
C ALA A 111 0.28 -12.53 25.87
N PRO A 112 1.31 -13.04 26.58
CA PRO A 112 2.37 -12.20 27.14
C PRO A 112 3.01 -11.33 26.05
N LEU A 113 3.18 -10.03 26.35
CA LEU A 113 3.86 -9.12 25.44
C LEU A 113 5.37 -9.32 25.56
N PRO A 114 6.09 -9.75 24.50
CA PRO A 114 7.53 -9.88 24.55
C PRO A 114 8.19 -8.52 24.73
N ASN A 115 9.32 -8.49 25.44
CA ASN A 115 10.12 -7.28 25.52
C ASN A 115 10.83 -7.02 24.18
N ILE A 116 10.53 -5.88 23.55
CA ILE A 116 11.16 -5.43 22.31
C ILE A 116 11.77 -4.02 22.45
N SER A 117 12.10 -3.60 23.68
CA SER A 117 12.58 -2.24 23.97
C SER A 117 14.00 -1.94 23.47
N SER A 118 14.76 -2.97 23.12
CA SER A 118 16.12 -2.86 22.59
C SER A 118 16.37 -3.96 21.55
N VAL A 119 17.46 -3.83 20.78
CA VAL A 119 17.88 -4.84 19.81
C VAL A 119 18.11 -6.20 20.46
N ASP A 120 18.75 -6.23 21.64
CA ASP A 120 19.01 -7.47 22.37
C ASP A 120 17.72 -8.09 22.93
N ALA A 121 16.79 -7.26 23.45
CA ALA A 121 15.49 -7.75 23.91
C ALA A 121 14.67 -8.33 22.75
N PHE A 122 14.66 -7.65 21.60
CA PHE A 122 14.02 -8.15 20.38
C PHE A 122 14.66 -9.46 19.89
N LYS A 123 16.00 -9.56 19.90
CA LYS A 123 16.71 -10.80 19.60
C LYS A 123 16.27 -11.92 20.53
N GLN A 124 16.24 -11.67 21.83
CA GLN A 124 15.86 -12.68 22.81
C GLN A 124 14.39 -13.12 22.62
N ALA A 125 13.48 -12.18 22.41
CA ALA A 125 12.07 -12.48 22.10
C ALA A 125 11.91 -13.40 20.88
N LEU A 126 12.69 -13.14 19.82
CA LEU A 126 12.73 -14.01 18.64
C LEU A 126 13.29 -15.39 18.95
N MET A 127 14.32 -15.48 19.79
CA MET A 127 14.94 -16.76 20.18
C MET A 127 14.03 -17.60 21.08
N ASP A 128 13.25 -16.97 21.96
CA ASP A 128 12.35 -17.65 22.90
C ASP A 128 11.03 -18.08 22.27
N ALA A 129 10.54 -17.35 21.25
CA ALA A 129 9.29 -17.68 20.57
C ALA A 129 9.35 -19.09 19.95
N LYS A 130 8.29 -19.87 20.05
CA LYS A 130 8.20 -21.22 19.45
C LYS A 130 7.97 -21.18 17.94
N SER A 131 7.40 -20.09 17.44
CA SER A 131 7.11 -19.87 16.03
C SER A 131 7.04 -18.38 15.73
N VAL A 132 7.59 -18.00 14.57
CA VAL A 132 7.69 -16.61 14.14
C VAL A 132 7.09 -16.47 12.74
N ALA A 133 6.02 -15.69 12.60
CA ALA A 133 5.38 -15.42 11.32
C ALA A 133 5.88 -14.12 10.70
N TYR A 134 6.22 -14.15 9.42
CA TYR A 134 6.54 -12.96 8.63
C TYR A 134 6.29 -13.23 7.13
N ILE A 135 6.32 -12.19 6.30
CA ILE A 135 6.15 -12.34 4.86
C ILE A 135 7.34 -13.13 4.28
N ASP A 136 7.05 -14.10 3.42
CA ASP A 136 8.05 -14.85 2.65
C ASP A 136 8.92 -13.87 1.84
N PRO A 137 10.24 -13.76 2.10
CA PRO A 137 11.11 -12.86 1.33
C PRO A 137 11.12 -13.21 -0.17
N ALA A 138 10.94 -14.48 -0.54
CA ALA A 138 10.87 -14.91 -1.93
C ALA A 138 9.57 -14.47 -2.64
N SER A 139 8.55 -14.05 -1.89
CA SER A 139 7.31 -13.49 -2.44
C SER A 139 7.45 -12.02 -2.86
N GLY A 140 8.59 -11.36 -2.58
CA GLY A 140 8.80 -9.96 -2.95
C GLY A 140 8.17 -8.94 -2.00
N GLY A 141 7.86 -9.35 -0.76
CA GLY A 141 7.38 -8.45 0.30
C GLY A 141 8.52 -7.66 0.93
N SER A 142 8.36 -6.34 1.03
CA SER A 142 9.40 -5.44 1.55
C SER A 142 9.77 -5.72 3.01
N SER A 143 8.80 -6.00 3.88
CA SER A 143 9.06 -6.36 5.28
C SER A 143 9.81 -7.69 5.39
N GLY A 144 9.37 -8.72 4.67
CA GLY A 144 10.01 -10.04 4.67
C GLY A 144 11.47 -10.00 4.22
N ILE A 145 11.75 -9.31 3.10
CA ILE A 145 13.11 -9.14 2.58
C ILE A 145 14.01 -8.41 3.58
N TYR A 146 13.50 -7.38 4.25
CA TYR A 146 14.26 -6.65 5.26
C TYR A 146 14.55 -7.52 6.49
N LEU A 147 13.52 -8.20 7.02
CA LEU A 147 13.62 -9.02 8.22
C LEU A 147 14.60 -10.18 8.04
N ASP A 148 14.55 -10.87 6.91
CA ASP A 148 15.44 -12.00 6.64
C ASP A 148 16.92 -11.56 6.64
N LYS A 149 17.24 -10.43 5.99
CA LYS A 149 18.59 -9.82 6.03
C LYS A 149 18.98 -9.32 7.43
N LEU A 150 18.03 -8.77 8.18
CA LEU A 150 18.27 -8.34 9.55
C LEU A 150 18.64 -9.54 10.44
N PHE A 151 17.94 -10.67 10.30
CA PHE A 151 18.24 -11.89 11.06
C PHE A 151 19.61 -12.46 10.72
N GLU A 152 20.04 -12.37 9.45
CA GLU A 152 21.41 -12.71 9.04
C GLU A 152 22.42 -11.80 9.73
N LYS A 153 22.22 -10.48 9.68
CA LYS A 153 23.09 -9.50 10.35
C LYS A 153 23.18 -9.71 11.86
N MET A 154 22.10 -10.16 12.49
CA MET A 154 22.03 -10.45 13.93
C MET A 154 22.61 -11.83 14.31
N GLY A 155 22.97 -12.66 13.32
CA GLY A 155 23.48 -14.01 13.51
C GLY A 155 22.44 -15.00 14.03
N ILE A 156 21.14 -14.78 13.76
CA ILE A 156 20.03 -15.62 14.24
C ILE A 156 19.18 -16.22 13.11
N ALA A 157 19.56 -16.00 11.85
CA ALA A 157 18.74 -16.40 10.70
C ALA A 157 18.35 -17.87 10.72
N ASP A 158 19.28 -18.78 10.94
CA ASP A 158 19.00 -20.23 10.94
C ASP A 158 18.02 -20.63 12.04
N ALA A 159 18.21 -20.09 13.25
CA ALA A 159 17.33 -20.35 14.39
C ALA A 159 15.90 -19.81 14.16
N VAL A 160 15.76 -18.64 13.54
CA VAL A 160 14.45 -18.07 13.21
C VAL A 160 13.80 -18.82 12.05
N ARG A 161 14.54 -19.11 10.97
CA ARG A 161 14.05 -19.85 9.80
C ARG A 161 13.54 -21.25 10.16
N ALA A 162 14.20 -21.94 11.10
CA ALA A 162 13.78 -23.26 11.58
C ALA A 162 12.37 -23.27 12.21
N LYS A 163 11.88 -22.12 12.67
CA LYS A 163 10.55 -21.94 13.29
C LYS A 163 9.68 -20.90 12.58
N ALA A 164 10.07 -20.52 11.36
CA ALA A 164 9.36 -19.52 10.59
C ALA A 164 8.04 -20.06 10.04
N LYS A 165 7.02 -19.22 10.07
CA LYS A 165 5.73 -19.43 9.39
C LYS A 165 5.59 -18.35 8.32
N LEU A 166 5.97 -18.69 7.09
CA LEU A 166 6.05 -17.73 6.00
C LEU A 166 4.70 -17.56 5.31
N LYS A 167 4.28 -16.31 5.12
CA LYS A 167 3.07 -15.95 4.38
C LYS A 167 3.43 -15.35 3.01
N ARG A 168 2.80 -15.81 1.94
CA ARG A 168 2.99 -15.31 0.58
C ARG A 168 1.88 -14.31 0.23
N GLY A 169 2.05 -13.06 0.66
CA GLY A 169 1.05 -11.99 0.49
C GLY A 169 -0.12 -12.08 1.48
N GLY A 170 -0.95 -11.03 1.53
CA GLY A 170 -2.01 -10.89 2.52
C GLY A 170 -1.49 -10.67 3.95
N TYR A 171 -2.34 -10.93 4.95
CA TYR A 171 -2.01 -10.63 6.34
C TYR A 171 -1.20 -11.75 6.99
N VAL A 172 -0.01 -11.42 7.51
CA VAL A 172 0.76 -12.30 8.41
C VAL A 172 -0.05 -12.62 9.68
N ALA A 173 -0.91 -11.68 10.11
CA ALA A 173 -1.76 -11.81 11.28
C ALA A 173 -2.68 -13.03 11.22
N ASP A 174 -3.07 -13.47 10.02
CA ASP A 174 -3.89 -14.69 9.82
C ASP A 174 -3.25 -15.92 10.48
N LEU A 175 -1.92 -16.03 10.46
CA LEU A 175 -1.17 -17.15 11.04
C LEU A 175 -1.20 -17.13 12.58
N LEU A 176 -1.38 -15.97 13.19
CA LEU A 176 -1.55 -15.87 14.63
C LEU A 176 -2.99 -16.18 15.02
N VAL A 177 -3.96 -15.71 14.21
CA VAL A 177 -5.39 -15.96 14.40
C VAL A 177 -5.72 -17.45 14.28
N SER A 178 -5.11 -18.16 13.32
CA SER A 178 -5.28 -19.61 13.17
C SER A 178 -4.57 -20.43 14.26
N GLY A 179 -3.67 -19.81 15.03
CA GLY A 179 -2.84 -20.50 16.02
C GLY A 179 -1.55 -21.09 15.47
N ASP A 180 -1.25 -20.92 14.18
CA ASP A 180 -0.04 -21.47 13.53
C ASP A 180 1.26 -20.79 14.00
N ALA A 181 1.17 -19.57 14.49
CA ALA A 181 2.28 -18.78 14.99
C ALA A 181 2.01 -18.14 16.36
N GLU A 182 3.05 -17.97 17.16
CA GLU A 182 3.03 -17.30 18.46
C GLU A 182 3.31 -15.80 18.34
N LEU A 183 4.32 -15.46 17.55
CA LEU A 183 4.80 -14.10 17.32
C LEU A 183 4.75 -13.79 15.84
N GLY A 184 4.29 -12.60 15.48
CA GLY A 184 4.27 -12.12 14.10
C GLY A 184 5.05 -10.83 13.93
N ILE A 185 5.70 -10.65 12.79
CA ILE A 185 6.39 -9.41 12.44
C ILE A 185 5.95 -8.99 11.04
N HIS A 186 5.41 -7.78 10.94
CA HIS A 186 4.95 -7.24 9.66
C HIS A 186 4.90 -5.70 9.72
N GLN A 187 4.51 -5.07 8.62
CA GLN A 187 4.21 -3.64 8.62
C GLN A 187 3.01 -3.34 9.50
N ILE A 188 3.08 -2.27 10.29
CA ILE A 188 2.04 -1.91 11.25
C ILE A 188 0.67 -1.71 10.57
N SER A 189 0.64 -1.20 9.32
CA SER A 189 -0.59 -1.05 8.56
C SER A 189 -1.26 -2.35 8.13
N GLU A 190 -0.55 -3.47 8.24
CA GLU A 190 -1.07 -4.81 8.02
C GLU A 190 -1.31 -5.59 9.33
N ILE A 191 -1.14 -4.92 10.47
CA ILE A 191 -1.42 -5.45 11.82
C ILE A 191 -2.65 -4.74 12.40
N VAL A 192 -2.61 -3.40 12.46
CA VAL A 192 -3.65 -2.57 13.11
C VAL A 192 -5.07 -2.84 12.58
N PRO A 193 -5.31 -3.07 11.27
CA PRO A 193 -6.66 -3.33 10.79
C PRO A 193 -7.19 -4.74 11.09
N VAL A 194 -6.34 -5.66 11.57
CA VAL A 194 -6.71 -7.07 11.73
C VAL A 194 -7.23 -7.34 13.14
N LYS A 195 -8.48 -7.81 13.23
CA LYS A 195 -9.05 -8.29 14.50
C LYS A 195 -8.40 -9.62 14.88
N GLY A 196 -8.22 -9.85 16.19
CA GLY A 196 -7.67 -11.12 16.70
C GLY A 196 -6.14 -11.17 16.82
N VAL A 197 -5.48 -10.02 16.68
CA VAL A 197 -4.07 -9.80 17.05
C VAL A 197 -3.93 -8.53 17.88
N ALA A 198 -2.85 -8.43 18.65
CA ALA A 198 -2.46 -7.24 19.41
C ALA A 198 -1.08 -6.78 18.95
N LEU A 199 -0.95 -5.49 18.64
CA LEU A 199 0.35 -4.87 18.36
C LEU A 199 1.13 -4.74 19.68
N VAL A 200 2.31 -5.35 19.74
CA VAL A 200 3.27 -5.19 20.85
C VAL A 200 3.93 -3.82 20.76
N GLY A 201 4.36 -3.44 19.56
CA GLY A 201 5.01 -2.16 19.28
C GLY A 201 5.87 -2.19 18.01
N PRO A 202 6.46 -1.05 17.62
CA PRO A 202 7.42 -0.98 16.52
C PRO A 202 8.74 -1.69 16.90
N LEU A 203 9.53 -2.09 15.90
CA LEU A 203 10.92 -2.50 16.13
C LEU A 203 11.74 -1.36 16.78
N PRO A 204 12.79 -1.69 17.56
CA PRO A 204 13.74 -0.71 18.07
C PRO A 204 14.27 0.22 16.97
N PRO A 205 14.46 1.53 17.22
CA PRO A 205 14.85 2.50 16.21
C PRO A 205 16.11 2.11 15.41
N GLU A 206 17.07 1.45 16.04
CA GLU A 206 18.36 1.04 15.46
C GLU A 206 18.22 -0.04 14.38
N ILE A 207 17.12 -0.80 14.42
CA ILE A 207 16.79 -1.88 13.48
C ILE A 207 15.42 -1.67 12.84
N GLN A 208 14.88 -0.46 12.92
CA GLN A 208 13.64 -0.12 12.27
C GLN A 208 13.89 0.15 10.78
N ASN A 209 12.95 -0.25 9.94
CA ASN A 209 12.94 0.09 8.52
C ASN A 209 11.59 0.65 8.13
N TYR A 210 11.57 1.95 7.83
CA TYR A 210 10.39 2.61 7.30
C TYR A 210 10.28 2.32 5.80
N THR A 211 9.21 1.63 5.40
CA THR A 211 8.93 1.42 3.98
C THR A 211 8.11 2.59 3.46
N THR A 212 8.63 3.31 2.46
CA THR A 212 7.88 4.33 1.72
C THR A 212 7.10 3.69 0.58
N TYR A 213 5.87 4.18 0.36
CA TYR A 213 5.02 3.83 -0.78
C TYR A 213 4.74 5.07 -1.63
N ALA A 214 4.74 4.88 -2.95
CA ALA A 214 4.48 5.90 -3.94
C ALA A 214 3.41 5.43 -4.93
N GLY A 215 2.56 6.37 -5.34
CA GLY A 215 1.61 6.21 -6.44
C GLY A 215 2.19 6.73 -7.75
N ALA A 216 1.91 6.06 -8.86
CA ALA A 216 2.20 6.54 -10.19
C ALA A 216 1.18 6.03 -11.21
N ILE A 217 1.02 6.78 -12.30
CA ILE A 217 0.04 6.52 -13.34
C ILE A 217 0.66 5.62 -14.42
N SER A 218 -0.12 4.64 -14.89
CA SER A 218 0.21 3.79 -16.04
C SER A 218 0.45 4.63 -17.30
N SER A 219 1.45 4.26 -18.10
CA SER A 219 1.68 4.92 -19.40
C SER A 219 0.59 4.63 -20.43
N THR A 220 -0.27 3.64 -20.18
CA THR A 220 -1.34 3.22 -21.07
C THR A 220 -2.74 3.52 -20.53
N THR A 221 -2.86 4.26 -19.42
CA THR A 221 -4.18 4.67 -18.90
C THR A 221 -4.93 5.50 -19.95
N LYS A 222 -6.24 5.32 -20.02
CA LYS A 222 -7.11 6.14 -20.88
C LYS A 222 -7.65 7.37 -20.16
N ASP A 223 -7.52 7.41 -18.83
CA ASP A 223 -8.17 8.38 -17.96
C ASP A 223 -7.16 9.00 -16.97
N ALA A 224 -6.06 9.54 -17.51
CA ALA A 224 -4.96 10.11 -16.71
C ALA A 224 -5.41 11.20 -15.72
N ALA A 225 -6.43 11.98 -16.07
CA ALA A 225 -6.99 13.00 -15.19
C ALA A 225 -7.65 12.40 -13.94
N ALA A 226 -8.46 11.35 -14.11
CA ALA A 226 -9.10 10.64 -13.00
C ALA A 226 -8.05 9.90 -12.15
N ALA A 227 -7.05 9.28 -12.78
CA ALA A 227 -5.95 8.63 -12.09
C ALA A 227 -5.13 9.61 -11.23
N LYS A 228 -4.84 10.80 -11.77
CA LYS A 228 -4.16 11.88 -11.04
C LYS A 228 -5.01 12.37 -9.86
N ALA A 229 -6.31 12.58 -10.05
CA ALA A 229 -7.21 13.00 -8.99
C ALA A 229 -7.25 11.99 -7.83
N PHE A 230 -7.20 10.69 -8.10
CA PHE A 230 -7.14 9.68 -7.04
C PHE A 230 -5.80 9.68 -6.29
N ILE A 231 -4.67 9.82 -6.99
CA ILE A 231 -3.36 9.98 -6.34
C ILE A 231 -3.34 11.25 -5.46
N GLU A 232 -3.93 12.35 -5.93
CA GLU A 232 -4.06 13.59 -5.15
C GLU A 232 -4.97 13.41 -3.93
N LEU A 233 -6.04 12.61 -4.03
CA LEU A 233 -6.89 12.26 -2.87
C LEU A 233 -6.10 11.46 -1.81
N LEU A 234 -5.30 10.49 -2.24
CA LEU A 234 -4.41 9.70 -1.36
C LEU A 234 -3.34 10.60 -0.69
N ALA A 235 -2.77 11.55 -1.44
CA ALA A 235 -1.78 12.50 -0.94
C ALA A 235 -2.41 13.66 -0.15
N GLY A 236 -3.72 13.87 -0.26
CA GLY A 236 -4.46 14.98 0.33
C GLY A 236 -4.78 14.80 1.82
N PRO A 237 -5.37 15.80 2.49
CA PRO A 237 -5.68 15.75 3.91
C PRO A 237 -6.49 14.52 4.34
N ALA A 238 -7.47 14.09 3.52
CA ALA A 238 -8.27 12.89 3.75
C ALA A 238 -7.38 11.62 3.82
N GLY A 239 -6.50 11.41 2.83
CA GLY A 239 -5.53 10.33 2.88
C GLY A 239 -4.58 10.43 4.07
N GLY A 240 -4.16 11.65 4.43
CA GLY A 240 -3.37 11.88 5.64
C GLY A 240 -4.06 11.43 6.94
N ALA A 241 -5.37 11.62 7.05
CA ALA A 241 -6.15 11.16 8.20
C ALA A 241 -6.26 9.63 8.24
N VAL A 242 -6.60 9.01 7.10
CA VAL A 242 -6.70 7.55 6.97
C VAL A 242 -5.36 6.88 7.24
N LEU A 243 -4.26 7.43 6.74
CA LEU A 243 -2.91 6.90 6.99
C LEU A 243 -2.64 6.77 8.49
N ARG A 244 -2.89 7.82 9.27
CA ARG A 244 -2.71 7.78 10.74
C ARG A 244 -3.58 6.72 11.40
N GLU A 245 -4.85 6.61 10.98
CA GLU A 245 -5.76 5.57 11.48
C GLU A 245 -5.24 4.16 11.20
N LYS A 246 -4.58 3.96 10.04
CA LYS A 246 -3.97 2.67 9.66
C LYS A 246 -2.52 2.52 10.12
N GLY A 247 -2.03 3.35 11.04
CA GLY A 247 -0.67 3.21 11.60
C GLY A 247 0.45 3.53 10.61
N MET A 248 0.19 4.44 9.66
CA MET A 248 1.15 4.96 8.71
C MET A 248 1.34 6.48 8.90
N ASP A 249 2.48 6.97 8.47
CA ASP A 249 2.78 8.40 8.46
C ASP A 249 2.79 8.96 7.04
N ARG A 250 2.74 10.29 6.95
CA ARG A 250 3.16 10.99 5.74
C ARG A 250 4.63 10.66 5.42
N PRO A 251 5.02 10.62 4.14
CA PRO A 251 6.41 10.48 3.77
C PRO A 251 7.21 11.68 4.34
N ALA A 252 8.50 11.47 4.59
CA ALA A 252 9.38 12.60 4.86
C ALA A 252 9.40 13.52 3.63
N LEU A 253 9.45 14.83 3.88
CA LEU A 253 9.61 15.86 2.84
C LEU A 253 10.96 15.73 2.14
#